data_AF-A0A7K0IX13-F1
#
_entry.id   AF-A0A7K0IX13-F1
#
_cell.length_a   1.000
_cell.length_b   1.000
_cell.length_c   1.000
_cell.angle_alpha   90.00
_cell.angle_beta   90.00
_cell.angle_gamma   90.00
#
_symmetry.space_group_name_H-M   'P 1'
#
loop_
_entity.id
_entity.type
_entity.pdbx_description
1 polymer ?
#
loop_
_entity_poly.entity_id
_entity_poly.type
_entity_poly.pdbx_seq_one_letter_code
_entity_poly.pdbx_strand_id
1 'polypeptide(L)'
;MTTTNAVVSMMPSKYSLLRRSIKAFCSIIMVFILTACAATSTTIIDEEVVTNPKPMYTYKTLVIRDFDLKRDLFTESSDSEMSRREHLYSQVPRELSQHIERYVKARRTYQDVSRNGHVDATTLVVKGRFTRLGRFRISVSVSLHDGATDQEVAYFRQTLWDVIDTTATINNLGREVADFIDRIQYK
;
A
#
# COMPACT_ATOMS: atom_id res chain seq x y z
N MET A 1 -78.99 -38.58 -1.43
CA MET A 1 -78.32 -37.32 -1.04
C MET A 1 -77.59 -37.58 0.26
N THR A 2 -76.28 -37.81 0.19
CA THR A 2 -75.41 -37.89 1.37
C THR A 2 -74.00 -37.54 0.90
N THR A 3 -73.60 -36.29 1.07
CA THR A 3 -72.27 -35.78 0.73
C THR A 3 -71.36 -35.90 1.94
N THR A 4 -70.34 -36.75 1.84
CA THR A 4 -69.31 -36.92 2.86
C THR A 4 -68.22 -35.87 2.64
N ASN A 5 -68.17 -34.84 3.49
CA ASN A 5 -67.10 -33.84 3.47
C ASN A 5 -65.86 -34.42 4.18
N ALA A 6 -64.77 -34.64 3.43
CA ALA A 6 -63.47 -34.91 4.00
C ALA A 6 -62.82 -33.58 4.43
N VAL A 7 -62.69 -33.37 5.74
CA VAL A 7 -61.92 -32.25 6.30
C VAL A 7 -60.44 -32.61 6.20
N VAL A 8 -59.75 -32.03 5.22
CA VAL A 8 -58.28 -32.07 5.14
C VAL A 8 -57.74 -31.10 6.20
N SER A 9 -57.39 -31.64 7.36
CA SER A 9 -56.65 -30.93 8.39
C SER A 9 -55.22 -30.68 7.89
N MET A 10 -54.98 -29.47 7.39
CA MET A 10 -53.65 -29.02 6.96
C MET A 10 -52.84 -28.62 8.20
N MET A 11 -52.19 -29.60 8.84
CA MET A 11 -51.23 -29.32 9.90
C MET A 11 -50.02 -28.56 9.32
N PRO A 12 -49.61 -27.42 9.89
CA PRO A 12 -48.37 -26.76 9.51
C PRO A 12 -47.19 -27.66 9.90
N SER A 13 -46.58 -28.26 8.89
CA SER A 13 -45.41 -29.11 9.01
C SER A 13 -44.26 -28.32 9.66
N LYS A 14 -43.89 -28.71 10.89
CA LYS A 14 -42.78 -28.15 11.70
C LYS A 14 -41.45 -28.10 10.93
N TYR A 15 -41.31 -28.90 9.87
CA TYR A 15 -40.14 -28.96 8.99
C TYR A 15 -39.96 -27.70 8.13
N SER A 16 -41.02 -26.97 7.82
CA SER A 16 -40.95 -25.72 7.02
C SER A 16 -40.33 -24.56 7.81
N LEU A 17 -40.61 -24.48 9.11
CA LEU A 17 -40.05 -23.49 10.04
C LEU A 17 -38.56 -23.78 10.32
N LEU A 18 -38.21 -25.06 10.44
CA LEU A 18 -36.82 -25.49 10.61
C LEU A 18 -35.96 -25.13 9.38
N ARG A 19 -36.48 -25.37 8.16
CA ARG A 19 -35.80 -25.02 6.90
C ARG A 19 -35.57 -23.50 6.73
N ARG A 20 -36.54 -22.67 7.14
CA ARG A 20 -36.39 -21.20 7.08
C ARG A 20 -35.34 -20.70 8.06
N SER A 21 -35.31 -21.26 9.27
CA SER A 21 -34.35 -20.89 10.32
C SER A 21 -32.90 -21.22 9.93
N ILE A 22 -32.68 -22.39 9.31
CA ILE A 22 -31.35 -22.79 8.82
C ILE A 22 -30.86 -21.87 7.70
N LYS A 23 -31.72 -21.49 6.75
CA LYS A 23 -31.35 -20.56 5.67
C LYS A 23 -30.99 -19.16 6.20
N ALA A 24 -31.74 -18.66 7.18
CA ALA A 24 -31.44 -17.38 7.81
C ALA A 24 -30.08 -17.43 8.53
N PHE A 25 -29.80 -18.51 9.27
CA PHE A 25 -28.54 -18.71 9.96
C PHE A 25 -27.34 -18.79 8.99
N CYS A 26 -27.44 -19.55 7.90
CA CYS A 26 -26.39 -19.62 6.89
C CYS A 26 -26.16 -18.27 6.18
N SER A 27 -27.21 -17.49 5.94
CA SER A 27 -27.09 -16.15 5.35
C SER A 27 -26.37 -15.19 6.30
N ILE A 28 -26.65 -15.27 7.61
CA ILE A 28 -25.98 -14.44 8.63
C ILE A 28 -24.49 -14.81 8.69
N ILE A 29 -24.13 -16.10 8.69
CA ILE A 29 -22.73 -16.55 8.68
C ILE A 29 -22.00 -16.06 7.43
N MET A 30 -22.61 -16.16 6.25
CA MET A 30 -22.02 -15.62 5.00
C MET A 30 -21.77 -14.11 5.09
N VAL A 31 -22.69 -13.34 5.68
CA VAL A 31 -22.50 -11.89 5.91
C VAL A 31 -21.35 -11.63 6.89
N PHE A 32 -21.22 -12.43 7.95
CA PHE A 32 -20.08 -12.32 8.88
C PHE A 32 -18.73 -12.69 8.25
N ILE A 33 -18.69 -13.71 7.38
CA ILE A 33 -17.46 -14.09 6.66
C ILE A 33 -17.07 -13.01 5.64
N LEU A 34 -18.05 -12.42 4.94
CA LEU A 34 -17.80 -11.35 3.98
C LEU A 34 -17.35 -10.04 4.66
N THR A 35 -17.87 -9.72 5.85
CA THR A 35 -17.44 -8.55 6.62
C THR A 35 -16.07 -8.74 7.27
N ALA A 36 -15.71 -9.97 7.67
CA ALA A 36 -14.37 -10.28 8.20
C ALA A 36 -13.26 -10.23 7.14
N CYS A 37 -13.59 -10.43 5.85
CA CYS A 37 -12.61 -10.39 4.76
C CYS A 37 -12.17 -8.96 4.38
N ALA A 38 -12.82 -7.91 4.89
CA ALA A 38 -12.48 -6.52 4.59
C ALA A 38 -11.51 -5.87 5.60
N ALA A 39 -11.08 -6.58 6.66
CA ALA A 39 -10.47 -5.96 7.84
C ALA A 39 -8.99 -6.28 8.13
N THR A 40 -8.27 -7.01 7.27
CA THR A 40 -6.85 -7.36 7.52
C THR A 40 -5.90 -6.81 6.47
N SER A 41 -5.76 -5.49 6.43
CA SER A 41 -4.49 -4.86 6.04
C SER A 41 -4.38 -3.54 6.80
N THR A 42 -3.89 -3.62 8.03
CA THR A 42 -3.70 -2.45 8.91
C THR A 42 -2.45 -1.69 8.48
N THR A 43 -2.43 -1.15 7.26
CA THR A 43 -1.37 -0.21 6.88
C THR A 43 -1.53 1.06 7.70
N ILE A 44 -0.53 1.36 8.53
CA ILE A 44 -0.51 2.62 9.29
C ILE A 44 0.28 3.62 8.44
N ILE A 45 -0.42 4.62 7.91
CA ILE A 45 0.19 5.77 7.24
C ILE A 45 0.43 6.80 8.34
N ASP A 46 1.69 6.97 8.75
CA ASP A 46 2.01 7.63 10.01
C ASP A 46 2.10 9.15 9.92
N GLU A 47 2.49 9.77 8.79
CA GLU A 47 2.50 11.25 8.73
C GLU A 47 2.82 11.80 7.34
N GLU A 48 2.25 12.97 7.05
CA GLU A 48 2.64 13.88 5.97
C GLU A 48 2.96 15.25 6.60
N VAL A 49 4.22 15.66 6.61
CA VAL A 49 4.64 16.97 7.16
C VAL A 49 5.38 17.75 6.08
N VAL A 50 5.07 19.04 5.95
CA VAL A 50 5.72 19.97 5.02
C VAL A 50 6.48 21.02 5.84
N THR A 51 7.79 21.11 5.63
CA THR A 51 8.71 22.00 6.37
C THR A 51 9.37 23.04 5.47
N ASN A 52 8.85 23.20 4.25
CA ASN A 52 9.55 23.89 3.17
C ASN A 52 9.55 25.42 3.32
N PRO A 53 10.72 26.08 3.27
CA PRO A 53 10.80 27.54 3.22
C PRO A 53 10.37 28.16 1.87
N LYS A 54 10.25 27.37 0.79
CA LYS A 54 9.84 27.86 -0.54
C LYS A 54 8.57 27.16 -1.06
N PRO A 55 7.81 27.77 -1.97
CA PRO A 55 6.60 27.15 -2.51
C PRO A 55 6.90 25.89 -3.35
N MET A 56 6.07 24.84 -3.25
CA MET A 56 6.31 23.57 -3.94
C MET A 56 6.25 23.67 -5.47
N TYR A 57 5.42 24.55 -6.02
CA TYR A 57 5.36 24.79 -7.47
C TYR A 57 6.69 25.28 -8.09
N THR A 58 7.66 25.71 -7.27
CA THR A 58 9.00 26.11 -7.74
C THR A 58 9.84 24.93 -8.21
N TYR A 59 9.54 23.71 -7.75
CA TYR A 59 10.19 22.50 -8.21
C TYR A 59 9.58 22.05 -9.54
N LYS A 60 10.39 22.04 -10.59
CA LYS A 60 10.00 21.64 -11.94
C LYS A 60 10.49 20.26 -12.31
N THR A 61 11.57 19.82 -11.67
CA THR A 61 12.22 18.53 -11.93
C THR A 61 12.10 17.64 -10.70
N LEU A 62 11.78 16.37 -10.91
CA LEU A 62 11.78 15.35 -9.86
C LEU A 62 12.87 14.32 -10.13
N VAL A 63 13.80 14.18 -9.19
CA VAL A 63 14.83 13.14 -9.23
C VAL A 63 14.51 12.06 -8.21
N ILE A 64 14.26 10.84 -8.67
CA ILE A 64 13.90 9.70 -7.83
C ILE A 64 15.12 8.82 -7.60
N ARG A 65 15.70 8.86 -6.41
CA ARG A 65 16.84 8.01 -6.06
C ARG A 65 16.37 6.59 -5.74
N ASP A 66 17.30 5.65 -5.89
CA ASP A 66 17.08 4.28 -5.45
C ASP A 66 16.90 4.28 -3.93
N PHE A 67 15.93 3.50 -3.47
CA PHE A 67 15.60 3.48 -2.06
C PHE A 67 16.66 2.68 -1.31
N ASP A 68 17.06 3.18 -0.15
CA ASP A 68 17.99 2.50 0.72
C ASP A 68 17.31 1.30 1.38
N LEU A 69 17.93 0.13 1.24
CA LEU A 69 17.55 -1.06 1.97
C LEU A 69 18.53 -1.24 3.12
N LYS A 70 18.10 -0.95 4.35
CA LYS A 70 18.96 -1.20 5.51
C LYS A 70 19.27 -2.69 5.60
N ARG A 71 20.55 -3.01 5.79
CA ARG A 71 21.10 -4.38 5.85
C ARG A 71 20.46 -5.26 6.91
N ASP A 72 19.82 -4.67 7.92
CA ASP A 72 19.05 -5.34 8.98
C ASP A 72 17.85 -6.18 8.46
N LEU A 73 17.53 -6.08 7.16
CA LEU A 73 16.54 -6.93 6.48
C LEU A 73 17.12 -8.28 6.00
N PHE A 74 18.44 -8.44 5.97
CA PHE A 74 19.15 -9.65 5.53
C PHE A 74 20.00 -10.25 6.64
N THR A 75 20.21 -11.55 6.57
CA THR A 75 21.36 -12.19 7.22
C THR A 75 22.60 -11.77 6.42
N GLU A 76 23.77 -11.57 7.06
CA GLU A 76 25.03 -11.17 6.40
C GLU A 76 25.62 -12.30 5.50
N SER A 77 24.79 -12.95 4.71
CA SER A 77 25.17 -13.97 3.76
C SER A 77 25.74 -13.28 2.51
N SER A 78 26.79 -13.86 1.94
CA SER A 78 27.30 -13.44 0.62
C SER A 78 26.21 -13.59 -0.46
N ASP A 79 26.31 -12.90 -1.61
CA ASP A 79 25.32 -13.00 -2.70
C ASP A 79 25.05 -14.46 -3.12
N SER A 80 26.03 -15.36 -2.96
CA SER A 80 25.92 -16.80 -3.22
C SER A 80 25.16 -17.61 -2.14
N GLU A 81 24.97 -17.04 -0.96
CA GLU A 81 24.33 -17.68 0.20
C GLU A 81 22.96 -17.06 0.52
N MET A 82 22.55 -16.03 -0.24
CA MET A 82 21.22 -15.44 -0.11
C MET A 82 20.16 -16.48 -0.47
N SER A 83 19.20 -16.65 0.43
CA SER A 83 18.01 -17.42 0.12
C SER A 83 17.24 -16.77 -1.05
N ARG A 84 16.47 -17.56 -1.80
CA ARG A 84 15.59 -17.05 -2.88
C ARG A 84 14.73 -15.87 -2.43
N ARG A 85 14.32 -15.87 -1.17
CA ARG A 85 13.52 -14.81 -0.57
C ARG A 85 14.31 -13.51 -0.38
N GLU A 86 15.56 -13.61 0.06
CA GLU A 86 16.45 -12.45 0.22
C GLU A 86 16.74 -11.80 -1.15
N HIS A 87 16.96 -12.60 -2.20
CA HIS A 87 17.11 -12.07 -3.56
C HIS A 87 15.88 -11.32 -4.08
N LEU A 88 14.67 -11.77 -3.71
CA LEU A 88 13.44 -11.03 -4.06
C LEU A 88 13.40 -9.69 -3.33
N TYR A 89 13.71 -9.68 -2.03
CA TYR A 89 13.69 -8.45 -1.26
C TYR A 89 14.74 -7.42 -1.68
N SER A 90 15.92 -7.86 -2.14
CA SER A 90 16.94 -6.92 -2.61
C SER A 90 16.53 -6.15 -3.86
N GLN A 91 15.54 -6.65 -4.61
CA GLN A 91 15.02 -5.99 -5.81
C GLN A 91 13.92 -4.96 -5.49
N VAL A 92 13.21 -5.13 -4.38
CA VAL A 92 12.08 -4.29 -3.96
C VAL A 92 12.38 -2.78 -3.99
N PRO A 93 13.53 -2.27 -3.48
CA PRO A 93 13.79 -0.83 -3.51
C PRO A 93 13.89 -0.25 -4.92
N ARG A 94 14.53 -1.00 -5.82
CA ARG A 94 14.65 -0.62 -7.24
C ARG A 94 13.28 -0.68 -7.92
N GLU A 95 12.52 -1.76 -7.72
CA GLU A 95 11.17 -1.90 -8.28
C GLU A 95 10.25 -0.77 -7.81
N LEU A 96 10.26 -0.45 -6.51
CA LEU A 96 9.47 0.64 -5.96
C LEU A 96 9.84 1.97 -6.61
N SER A 97 11.14 2.29 -6.73
CA SER A 97 11.59 3.53 -7.38
C SER A 97 11.11 3.64 -8.84
N GLN A 98 11.14 2.53 -9.59
CA GLN A 98 10.65 2.46 -10.97
C GLN A 98 9.12 2.61 -11.04
N HIS A 99 8.40 2.07 -10.08
CA HIS A 99 6.94 2.17 -10.02
C HIS A 99 6.51 3.61 -9.74
N ILE A 100 7.15 4.27 -8.77
CA ILE A 100 6.91 5.68 -8.47
C ILE A 100 7.21 6.54 -9.70
N GLU A 101 8.37 6.34 -10.35
CA GLU A 101 8.74 7.08 -11.56
C GLU A 101 7.66 6.98 -12.65
N ARG A 102 7.18 5.75 -12.93
CA ARG A 102 6.12 5.53 -13.92
C ARG A 102 4.83 6.26 -13.55
N TYR A 103 4.41 6.20 -12.29
CA TYR A 103 3.18 6.84 -11.84
C TYR A 103 3.27 8.37 -11.89
N VAL A 104 4.38 8.96 -11.42
CA VAL A 104 4.56 10.40 -11.45
C VAL A 104 4.67 10.93 -12.89
N LYS A 105 5.41 10.22 -13.77
CA LYS A 105 5.46 10.56 -15.21
C LYS A 105 4.08 10.55 -15.86
N ALA A 106 3.23 9.60 -15.49
CA ALA A 106 1.87 9.52 -16.03
C ALA A 106 1.00 10.73 -15.63
N ARG A 107 1.23 11.34 -14.46
CA ARG A 107 0.48 12.50 -13.98
C ARG A 107 0.91 13.83 -14.61
N ARG A 108 2.13 13.91 -15.15
CA ARG A 108 2.69 15.13 -15.80
C ARG A 108 2.74 16.37 -14.90
N THR A 109 2.82 16.15 -13.58
CA THR A 109 2.92 17.21 -12.56
C THR A 109 4.26 17.96 -12.61
N TYR A 110 5.32 17.26 -13.00
CA TYR A 110 6.67 17.79 -13.17
C TYR A 110 7.04 17.87 -14.66
N GLN A 111 7.92 18.81 -15.00
CA GLN A 111 8.42 18.98 -16.37
C GLN A 111 9.37 17.85 -16.75
N ASP A 112 10.26 17.48 -15.82
CA ASP A 112 11.16 16.35 -15.98
C ASP A 112 11.12 15.43 -14.77
N VAL A 113 11.22 14.13 -15.02
CA VAL A 113 11.26 13.08 -13.99
C VAL A 113 12.33 12.07 -14.39
N SER A 114 13.33 11.89 -13.54
CA SER A 114 14.45 10.98 -13.83
C SER A 114 15.00 10.33 -12.57
N ARG A 115 15.73 9.22 -12.71
CA ARG A 115 16.41 8.56 -11.56
C ARG A 115 17.84 9.04 -11.34
N ASN A 116 18.49 9.43 -12.43
CA ASN A 116 19.90 9.82 -12.48
C ASN A 116 20.09 11.26 -12.96
N GLY A 117 19.06 12.11 -12.77
CA GLY A 117 19.11 13.52 -13.16
C GLY A 117 20.15 14.31 -12.39
N HIS A 118 20.58 15.41 -13.02
CA HIS A 118 21.30 16.47 -12.33
C HIS A 118 20.39 17.13 -11.31
N VAL A 119 20.97 17.59 -10.21
CA VAL A 119 20.22 18.17 -9.09
C VAL A 119 20.58 19.65 -9.00
N ASP A 120 19.56 20.50 -9.00
CA ASP A 120 19.69 21.96 -8.92
C ASP A 120 18.63 22.58 -7.99
N ALA A 121 18.55 23.91 -7.95
CA ALA A 121 17.61 24.66 -7.12
C ALA A 121 16.13 24.50 -7.49
N THR A 122 15.82 23.96 -8.67
CA THR A 122 14.45 23.66 -9.12
C THR A 122 14.13 22.18 -9.08
N THR A 123 15.04 21.37 -8.52
CA THR A 123 14.92 19.93 -8.43
C THR A 123 14.41 19.53 -7.05
N LEU A 124 13.42 18.66 -7.02
CA LEU A 124 13.01 17.93 -5.83
C LEU A 124 13.59 16.53 -5.89
N VAL A 125 14.28 16.10 -4.83
CA VAL A 125 14.92 14.79 -4.77
C VAL A 125 14.10 13.88 -3.87
N VAL A 126 13.58 12.79 -4.43
CA VAL A 126 12.91 11.73 -3.68
C VAL A 126 13.97 10.76 -3.19
N LYS A 127 14.05 10.62 -1.88
CA LYS A 127 14.83 9.58 -1.21
C LYS A 127 13.87 8.66 -0.47
N GLY A 128 14.23 7.40 -0.35
CA GLY A 128 13.43 6.44 0.36
C GLY A 128 14.28 5.46 1.15
N ARG A 129 13.70 4.89 2.19
CA ARG A 129 14.36 3.93 3.06
C ARG A 129 13.39 2.89 3.56
N PHE A 130 13.82 1.64 3.51
CA PHE A 130 13.17 0.51 4.15
C PHE A 130 13.82 0.25 5.50
N THR A 131 13.00 0.17 6.54
CA THR A 131 13.43 -0.12 7.92
C THR A 131 12.62 -1.28 8.48
N ARG A 132 13.29 -2.31 8.98
CA ARG A 132 12.63 -3.43 9.65
C ARG A 132 12.15 -3.01 11.04
N LEU A 133 10.86 -3.15 11.33
CA LEU A 133 10.25 -2.87 12.63
C LEU A 133 9.85 -4.16 13.36
N GLY A 134 10.81 -5.09 13.50
CA GLY A 134 10.60 -6.40 14.10
C GLY A 134 10.39 -7.53 13.09
N ARG A 135 9.82 -8.66 13.53
CA ARG A 135 9.80 -9.88 12.70
C ARG A 135 8.92 -9.76 11.45
N PHE A 136 7.78 -9.07 11.55
CA PHE A 136 6.72 -9.04 10.53
C PHE A 136 6.28 -7.62 10.12
N ARG A 137 7.10 -6.60 10.40
CA ARG A 137 6.76 -5.22 10.04
C ARG A 137 7.92 -4.57 9.32
N ILE A 138 7.60 -3.86 8.25
CA ILE A 138 8.54 -3.06 7.48
C ILE A 138 7.97 -1.66 7.39
N SER A 139 8.76 -0.68 7.80
CA SER A 139 8.45 0.74 7.59
C SER A 139 9.15 1.21 6.34
N VAL A 140 8.40 1.87 5.47
CA VAL A 140 8.92 2.56 4.30
C VAL A 140 8.76 4.04 4.56
N SER A 141 9.89 4.74 4.64
CA SER A 141 9.94 6.20 4.75
C SER A 141 10.40 6.78 3.42
N VAL A 142 9.69 7.78 2.93
CA VAL A 142 10.03 8.56 1.73
C VAL A 142 10.17 10.00 2.16
N SER A 143 11.27 10.64 1.79
CA SER A 143 11.53 12.05 2.05
C SER A 143 11.78 12.77 0.74
N LEU A 144 11.29 14.01 0.68
CA LEU A 144 11.48 14.94 -0.41
C LEU A 144 12.49 15.97 0.05
N HIS A 145 13.55 16.17 -0.74
CA HIS A 145 14.63 17.08 -0.42
C HIS A 145 14.77 18.16 -1.48
N ASP A 146 15.05 19.38 -1.06
CA ASP A 146 15.45 20.46 -1.94
C ASP A 146 16.79 20.12 -2.62
N GLY A 147 16.87 20.25 -3.94
CA GLY A 147 18.07 19.89 -4.68
C GLY A 147 19.29 20.77 -4.42
N ALA A 148 19.12 22.04 -4.07
CA ALA A 148 20.24 22.93 -3.81
C ALA A 148 20.84 22.76 -2.41
N THR A 149 19.99 22.53 -1.41
CA THR A 149 20.39 22.53 0.01
C THR A 149 20.38 21.13 0.64
N ASP A 150 19.79 20.14 -0.03
CA ASP A 150 19.46 18.82 0.51
C ASP A 150 18.56 18.85 1.76
N GLN A 151 17.93 20.00 2.04
CA GLN A 151 17.00 20.14 3.16
C GLN A 151 15.75 19.30 2.91
N GLU A 152 15.32 18.53 3.91
CA GLU A 152 14.03 17.84 3.85
C GLU A 152 12.89 18.86 3.87
N VAL A 153 12.05 18.78 2.84
CA VAL A 153 10.91 19.67 2.65
C VAL A 153 9.59 18.99 2.90
N ALA A 154 9.57 17.65 2.82
CA ALA A 154 8.48 16.84 3.29
C ALA A 154 8.85 15.37 3.48
N TYR A 155 8.02 14.64 4.23
CA TYR A 155 8.16 13.20 4.36
C TYR A 155 6.81 12.49 4.34
N PHE A 156 6.87 11.21 3.98
CA PHE A 156 5.82 10.22 4.00
C PHE A 156 6.35 8.96 4.69
N ARG A 157 5.55 8.36 5.57
CA ARG A 157 5.88 7.08 6.19
C ARG A 157 4.69 6.14 6.16
N GLN A 158 4.95 4.89 5.77
CA GLN A 158 3.97 3.83 5.85
C GLN A 158 4.59 2.59 6.49
N THR A 159 3.90 2.06 7.50
CA THR A 159 4.25 0.79 8.12
C THR A 159 3.36 -0.30 7.56
N LEU A 160 4.00 -1.28 6.93
CA LEU A 160 3.37 -2.47 6.37
C LEU A 160 3.48 -3.62 7.37
N TRP A 161 2.36 -4.28 7.58
CA TRP A 161 2.32 -5.57 8.26
C TRP A 161 2.46 -6.64 7.19
N ASP A 162 3.31 -7.62 7.48
CA ASP A 162 3.68 -8.71 6.61
C ASP A 162 4.81 -8.41 5.60
N VAL A 163 5.34 -9.51 5.09
CA VAL A 163 6.40 -9.68 4.10
C VAL A 163 6.03 -8.90 2.83
N ILE A 164 6.92 -8.04 2.32
CA ILE A 164 6.79 -7.50 0.94
C ILE A 164 7.08 -8.66 -0.04
N ASP A 165 6.16 -9.61 -0.15
CA ASP A 165 6.28 -10.76 -1.06
C ASP A 165 5.39 -10.66 -2.30
N THR A 166 4.40 -9.76 -2.30
CA THR A 166 3.52 -9.58 -3.46
C THR A 166 3.85 -8.31 -4.23
N THR A 167 3.89 -8.46 -5.55
CA THR A 167 3.94 -7.34 -6.50
C THR A 167 2.78 -6.35 -6.27
N ALA A 168 1.63 -6.83 -5.77
CA ALA A 168 0.49 -5.99 -5.43
C ALA A 168 0.79 -5.00 -4.29
N THR A 169 1.46 -5.45 -3.22
CA THR A 169 1.88 -4.57 -2.12
C THR A 169 2.83 -3.47 -2.61
N ILE A 170 3.81 -3.83 -3.45
CA ILE A 170 4.76 -2.86 -4.03
C ILE A 170 4.05 -1.87 -4.95
N ASN A 171 3.11 -2.35 -5.78
CA ASN A 171 2.31 -1.50 -6.66
C ASN A 171 1.47 -0.48 -5.86
N ASN A 172 0.81 -0.94 -4.80
CA ASN A 172 -0.02 -0.08 -3.96
C ASN A 172 0.85 0.96 -3.25
N LEU A 173 1.96 0.54 -2.64
CA LEU A 173 2.91 1.46 -2.00
C LEU A 173 3.48 2.49 -3.00
N GLY A 174 3.85 2.05 -4.21
CA GLY A 174 4.35 2.95 -5.25
C GLY A 174 3.31 3.97 -5.70
N ARG A 175 2.03 3.58 -5.73
CA ARG A 175 0.91 4.50 -5.96
C ARG A 175 0.76 5.49 -4.82
N GLU A 176 0.68 5.02 -3.57
CA GLU A 176 0.54 5.90 -2.39
C GLU A 176 1.64 6.97 -2.32
N VAL A 177 2.89 6.58 -2.60
CA VAL A 177 4.03 7.51 -2.65
C VAL A 177 3.89 8.50 -3.81
N ALA A 178 3.49 8.05 -5.00
CA ALA A 178 3.28 8.94 -6.14
C ALA A 178 2.12 9.92 -5.90
N ASP A 179 1.06 9.47 -5.24
CA ASP A 179 -0.08 10.30 -4.86
C ASP A 179 0.32 11.34 -3.82
N PHE A 180 1.16 10.98 -2.85
CA PHE A 180 1.77 11.94 -1.91
C PHE A 180 2.60 13.01 -2.64
N ILE A 181 3.49 12.59 -3.54
CA ILE A 181 4.32 13.51 -4.35
C ILE A 181 3.44 14.48 -5.16
N ASP A 182 2.35 13.99 -5.75
CA ASP A 182 1.46 14.82 -6.53
C ASP A 182 0.68 15.82 -5.65
N ARG A 183 0.12 15.36 -4.52
CA ARG A 183 -0.62 16.23 -3.60
C ARG A 183 0.23 17.37 -3.06
N ILE A 184 1.51 17.11 -2.80
CA ILE A 184 2.37 18.12 -2.19
C ILE A 184 2.69 19.27 -3.13
N GLN A 185 2.64 19.05 -4.44
CA GLN A 185 2.91 20.11 -5.42
C GLN A 185 1.91 21.28 -5.30
N TYR A 186 0.72 21.02 -4.74
CA TYR A 186 -0.34 21.99 -4.55
C TYR A 186 -0.38 22.61 -3.14
N LYS A 187 0.60 22.31 -2.28
CA LYS A 187 0.77 22.91 -0.94
C LYS A 187 1.85 24.00 -0.96
#